data_AF-A0A4Q3C6F6-F1
#
_entry.id   AF-A0A4Q3C6F6-F1
#
_cell.length_a   1.000
_cell.length_b   1.000
_cell.length_c   1.000
_cell.angle_alpha   90.00
_cell.angle_beta   90.00
_cell.angle_gamma   90.00
#
_symmetry.space_group_name_H-M   'P 1'
#
loop_
_entity.id
_entity.type
_entity.pdbx_description
1 polymer ?
#
loop_
_entity_poly.entity_id
_entity_poly.type
_entity_poly.pdbx_seq_one_letter_code
_entity_poly.pdbx_strand_id
1 'polypeptide(L)'
;MLKGVRSPLNDPFDDLRAQEFSRLDEQDIAYLDYAAAGLYGASQATAYADRLVRGVYGNPHSTHAPSRTSEAELEQARAATLAFFDADPDVYDVCFTANTTAAIKLVAESYAFGSRRGFV
;
A
#
# COMPACT_ATOMS: atom_id res chain seq x y z
N MET A 1 -18.79 8.13 28.66
CA MET A 1 -19.16 6.79 28.15
C MET A 1 -20.36 6.93 27.23
N LEU A 2 -20.13 7.12 25.94
CA LEU A 2 -21.18 7.00 24.93
C LEU A 2 -21.42 5.50 24.74
N LYS A 3 -22.57 5.00 25.16
CA LYS A 3 -23.01 3.65 24.79
C LYS A 3 -23.14 3.64 23.27
N GLY A 4 -22.28 2.89 22.59
CA GLY A 4 -22.22 2.79 21.15
C GLY A 4 -23.60 2.48 20.58
N VAL A 5 -24.07 3.35 19.70
CA VAL A 5 -25.20 3.04 18.82
C VAL A 5 -24.66 1.98 17.86
N ARG A 6 -24.90 0.70 18.18
CA ARG A 6 -24.64 -0.38 17.22
C ARG A 6 -25.61 -0.21 16.06
N SER A 7 -25.07 -0.31 14.84
CA SER A 7 -25.89 -0.37 13.64
C SER A 7 -26.93 -1.50 13.81
N PRO A 8 -28.21 -1.29 13.47
CA PRO A 8 -29.26 -2.30 13.65
C PRO A 8 -29.16 -3.50 12.69
N LEU A 9 -28.12 -3.54 11.84
CA LEU A 9 -27.84 -4.62 10.89
C LEU A 9 -26.34 -4.97 10.96
N ASN A 10 -25.98 -6.21 10.62
CA ASN A 10 -24.59 -6.58 10.33
C ASN A 10 -24.11 -5.74 9.13
N ASP A 11 -23.53 -4.58 9.44
CA ASP A 11 -22.86 -3.75 8.46
C ASP A 11 -21.53 -4.43 8.10
N PRO A 12 -21.24 -4.70 6.81
CA PRO A 12 -19.94 -5.19 6.38
C PRO A 12 -18.76 -4.37 6.92
N PHE A 13 -18.96 -3.07 7.21
CA PHE A 13 -17.94 -2.22 7.83
C PHE A 13 -17.75 -2.51 9.32
N ASP A 14 -18.82 -2.85 10.05
CA ASP A 14 -18.72 -3.27 11.44
C ASP A 14 -17.97 -4.61 11.54
N ASP A 15 -18.29 -5.55 10.65
CA ASP A 15 -17.59 -6.84 10.56
C ASP A 15 -16.10 -6.65 10.19
N LEU A 16 -15.81 -5.79 9.20
CA LEU A 16 -14.44 -5.44 8.80
C LEU A 16 -13.68 -4.79 9.96
N ARG A 17 -14.30 -3.84 10.67
CA ARG A 17 -13.68 -3.19 11.84
C ARG A 17 -13.37 -4.20 12.92
N ALA A 18 -14.32 -5.08 13.25
CA ALA A 18 -14.14 -6.11 14.26
C ALA A 18 -13.02 -7.10 13.90
N GLN A 19 -12.80 -7.38 12.61
CA GLN A 19 -11.77 -8.31 12.15
C GLN A 19 -10.39 -7.66 11.99
N GLU A 20 -10.31 -6.48 11.37
CA GLU A 20 -9.05 -5.86 10.95
C GLU A 20 -8.55 -4.79 11.93
N PHE A 21 -9.44 -4.23 12.74
CA PHE A 21 -9.18 -3.05 13.57
C PHE A 21 -9.70 -3.18 15.01
N SER A 22 -9.94 -4.40 15.52
CA SER A 22 -10.47 -4.67 16.88
C SER A 22 -9.71 -3.93 17.99
N ARG A 23 -8.39 -3.76 17.81
CA ARG A 23 -7.50 -3.04 18.72
C ARG A 23 -7.96 -1.61 19.05
N LEU A 24 -8.73 -0.97 18.16
CA LEU A 24 -9.30 0.35 18.41
C LEU A 24 -10.40 0.27 19.48
N ASP A 25 -11.24 -0.76 19.44
CA ASP A 25 -12.31 -0.96 20.42
C ASP A 25 -11.75 -1.48 21.76
N GLU A 26 -10.77 -2.39 21.70
CA GLU A 26 -10.06 -2.90 22.89
C GLU A 26 -9.36 -1.80 23.69
N GLN A 27 -8.88 -0.75 23.00
CA GLN A 27 -8.17 0.38 23.60
C GLN A 27 -9.07 1.60 23.83
N ASP A 28 -10.36 1.54 23.46
CA ASP A 28 -11.32 2.66 23.51
C ASP A 28 -10.81 3.91 22.75
N ILE A 29 -10.28 3.72 21.54
CA ILE A 29 -9.71 4.76 20.68
C ILE A 29 -10.55 4.99 19.42
N ALA A 30 -10.97 6.24 19.22
CA ALA A 30 -11.47 6.73 17.93
C ALA A 30 -10.32 7.38 17.14
N TYR A 31 -9.83 6.69 16.10
CA TYR A 31 -8.77 7.21 15.23
C TYR A 31 -9.35 8.13 14.14
N LEU A 32 -9.18 9.43 14.30
CA LEU A 32 -9.74 10.47 13.40
C LEU A 32 -8.67 11.17 12.55
N ASP A 33 -7.53 10.54 12.32
CA ASP A 33 -6.38 11.11 11.61
C ASP A 33 -6.01 10.32 10.34
N TYR A 34 -7.01 9.67 9.72
CA TYR A 34 -6.81 8.84 8.53
C TYR A 34 -6.32 9.60 7.29
N ALA A 35 -6.52 10.92 7.25
CA ALA A 35 -6.03 11.77 6.18
C ALA A 35 -4.50 11.93 6.23
N ALA A 36 -3.89 11.83 7.42
CA ALA A 36 -2.44 11.84 7.58
C ALA A 36 -1.83 10.47 7.30
N ALA A 37 -2.42 9.40 7.86
CA ALA A 37 -1.99 8.03 7.60
C ALA A 37 -3.13 7.02 7.82
N GLY A 38 -3.29 6.08 6.90
CA GLY A 38 -4.17 4.94 7.11
C GLY A 38 -3.60 3.97 8.15
N LEU A 39 -4.47 3.34 8.93
CA LEU A 39 -4.08 2.20 9.77
C LEU A 39 -3.93 0.94 8.91
N TYR A 40 -2.94 0.11 9.21
CA TYR A 40 -2.86 -1.24 8.65
C TYR A 40 -3.92 -2.16 9.29
N GLY A 41 -4.45 -3.09 8.50
CA GLY A 41 -5.29 -4.18 9.01
C GLY A 41 -4.46 -5.22 9.78
N ALA A 42 -5.10 -5.94 10.69
CA ALA A 42 -4.47 -7.04 11.41
C ALA A 42 -3.97 -8.13 10.45
N SER A 43 -4.75 -8.48 9.43
CA SER A 43 -4.36 -9.49 8.44
C SER A 43 -3.15 -9.05 7.62
N GLN A 44 -3.05 -7.77 7.26
CA GLN A 44 -1.90 -7.21 6.54
C GLN A 44 -0.62 -7.35 7.35
N ALA A 45 -0.66 -6.99 8.64
CA ALA A 45 0.50 -7.10 9.53
C ALA A 45 0.94 -8.56 9.69
N THR A 46 0.00 -9.47 9.94
CA THR A 46 0.29 -10.91 10.07
C THR A 46 0.85 -11.49 8.78
N ALA A 47 0.22 -11.22 7.64
CA ALA A 47 0.67 -11.73 6.35
C ALA A 47 2.09 -11.23 6.00
N TYR A 48 2.39 -9.96 6.28
CA TYR A 48 3.73 -9.41 6.04
C TYR A 48 4.78 -10.06 6.95
N ALA A 49 4.47 -10.26 8.23
CA ALA A 49 5.36 -10.94 9.16
C ALA A 49 5.61 -12.40 8.74
N ASP A 50 4.55 -13.15 8.42
CA ASP A 50 4.64 -14.54 7.97
C ASP A 50 5.47 -14.66 6.69
N ARG A 51 5.30 -13.73 5.76
CA ARG A 51 6.09 -13.65 4.53
C ARG A 51 7.57 -13.49 4.81
N LEU A 52 7.95 -12.57 5.70
CA LEU A 52 9.36 -12.36 6.07
C LEU A 52 9.97 -13.54 6.83
N VAL A 53 9.19 -14.21 7.69
CA VAL A 53 9.67 -15.35 8.49
C VAL A 53 9.89 -16.59 7.62
N ARG A 54 9.03 -16.82 6.62
CA ARG A 54 9.07 -18.04 5.78
C ARG A 54 9.90 -17.87 4.52
N GLY A 55 9.98 -16.65 4.00
CA GLY A 55 10.69 -16.34 2.76
C GLY A 55 12.17 -16.03 2.99
N VAL A 56 12.97 -16.26 1.95
CA VAL A 56 14.35 -15.78 1.87
C VAL A 56 14.45 -14.85 0.67
N TYR A 57 14.76 -13.59 0.95
CA TYR A 57 14.77 -12.52 -0.04
C TYR A 57 16.18 -11.95 -0.16
N GLY A 58 16.64 -11.77 -1.39
CA GLY A 58 17.93 -11.14 -1.70
C GLY A 58 17.74 -9.81 -2.42
N ASN A 59 18.84 -9.13 -2.69
CA ASN A 59 18.82 -8.05 -3.69
C ASN A 59 18.36 -8.63 -5.03
N PRO A 60 17.36 -8.04 -5.72
CA PRO A 60 16.95 -8.47 -7.05
C PRO A 60 18.10 -8.34 -8.08
N HIS A 61 17.89 -8.88 -9.28
CA HIS A 61 18.80 -8.80 -10.46
C HIS A 61 19.97 -9.79 -10.50
N SER A 62 20.09 -10.67 -9.52
CA SER A 62 21.02 -11.82 -9.55
C SER A 62 20.29 -13.14 -9.86
N THR A 63 21.06 -14.14 -10.28
CA THR A 63 20.52 -15.46 -10.66
C THR A 63 20.37 -16.44 -9.50
N HIS A 64 20.70 -16.08 -8.25
CA HIS A 64 20.48 -16.98 -7.12
C HIS A 64 19.01 -16.95 -6.66
N ALA A 65 18.57 -18.01 -5.97
CA ALA A 65 17.16 -18.20 -5.62
C ALA A 65 16.53 -17.03 -4.86
N PRO A 66 17.13 -16.50 -3.77
CA PRO A 66 16.56 -15.34 -3.06
C PRO A 66 16.40 -14.07 -3.91
N SER A 67 17.26 -13.85 -4.89
CA SER A 67 17.16 -12.69 -5.80
C SER A 67 15.96 -12.85 -6.73
N ARG A 68 15.79 -14.03 -7.34
CA ARG A 68 14.63 -14.32 -8.20
C ARG A 68 13.32 -14.24 -7.43
N THR A 69 13.29 -14.67 -6.16
CA THR A 69 12.11 -14.52 -5.31
C THR A 69 11.76 -13.04 -5.15
N SER A 70 12.74 -12.18 -4.81
CA SER A 70 12.51 -10.74 -4.70
C SER A 70 12.05 -10.11 -6.02
N GLU A 71 12.61 -10.55 -7.15
CA GLU A 71 12.23 -10.06 -8.48
C GLU A 71 10.79 -10.43 -8.85
N ALA A 72 10.38 -11.68 -8.61
CA ALA A 72 9.00 -12.12 -8.84
C ALA A 72 7.99 -11.34 -7.98
N GLU A 73 8.36 -11.05 -6.73
CA GLU A 73 7.53 -10.29 -5.80
C GLU A 73 7.41 -8.81 -6.21
N LEU A 74 8.50 -8.22 -6.71
CA LEU A 74 8.46 -6.88 -7.28
C LEU A 74 7.55 -6.83 -8.51
N GLU A 75 7.63 -7.83 -9.39
CA GLU A 75 6.78 -7.90 -10.58
C GLU A 75 5.31 -8.04 -10.21
N GLN A 76 4.99 -8.90 -9.23
CA GLN A 76 3.62 -9.02 -8.72
C GLN A 76 3.12 -7.69 -8.14
N ALA A 77 3.96 -6.96 -7.40
CA ALA A 77 3.60 -5.65 -6.86
C ALA A 77 3.36 -4.60 -7.96
N ARG A 78 4.15 -4.62 -9.05
CA ARG A 78 3.93 -3.74 -10.21
C ARG A 78 2.60 -4.05 -10.89
N ALA A 79 2.33 -5.32 -11.18
CA ALA A 79 1.09 -5.74 -11.81
C ALA A 79 -0.15 -5.37 -10.98
N ALA A 80 -0.09 -5.58 -9.66
CA ALA A 80 -1.16 -5.18 -8.74
C ALA A 80 -1.37 -3.66 -8.70
N THR A 81 -0.29 -2.87 -8.78
CA THR A 81 -0.36 -1.41 -8.82
C THR A 81 -1.04 -0.93 -10.11
N LEU A 82 -0.66 -1.46 -11.27
CA LEU A 82 -1.29 -1.12 -12.55
C LEU A 82 -2.77 -1.49 -12.55
N ALA A 83 -3.12 -2.68 -12.08
CA ALA A 83 -4.51 -3.12 -11.98
C ALA A 83 -5.34 -2.23 -11.04
N PHE A 84 -4.77 -1.75 -9.94
CA PHE A 84 -5.45 -0.82 -9.02
C PHE A 84 -5.79 0.52 -9.69
N PHE A 85 -4.92 1.00 -10.57
CA PHE A 85 -5.13 2.25 -11.31
C PHE A 85 -5.83 2.07 -12.67
N ASP A 86 -6.25 0.85 -13.02
CA ASP A 86 -6.78 0.52 -14.35
C ASP A 86 -5.84 0.98 -15.49
N ALA A 87 -4.53 0.78 -15.29
CA ALA A 87 -3.48 1.25 -16.19
C ALA A 87 -2.99 0.10 -17.09
N ASP A 88 -2.99 0.34 -18.41
CA ASP A 88 -2.49 -0.61 -19.41
C ASP A 88 -0.95 -0.78 -19.27
N PRO A 89 -0.44 -2.01 -19.01
CA PRO A 89 1.00 -2.26 -18.90
C PRO A 89 1.78 -2.00 -20.20
N ASP A 90 1.12 -1.95 -21.36
CA ASP A 90 1.79 -1.60 -22.62
C ASP A 90 1.98 -0.08 -22.78
N VAL A 91 1.31 0.72 -21.96
CA VAL A 91 1.32 2.20 -22.00
C VAL A 91 2.00 2.79 -20.76
N TYR A 92 1.82 2.18 -19.60
CA TYR A 92 2.28 2.69 -18.31
C TYR A 92 3.23 1.71 -17.63
N ASP A 93 4.24 2.28 -16.95
CA ASP A 93 5.15 1.55 -16.08
C ASP A 93 4.99 2.06 -14.64
N VAL A 94 5.37 1.22 -13.68
CA VAL A 94 5.36 1.55 -12.25
C VAL A 94 6.74 2.02 -11.85
N CYS A 95 6.84 3.10 -11.10
CA CYS A 95 8.10 3.55 -10.50
C CYS A 95 7.91 3.64 -8.99
N PHE A 96 8.37 2.63 -8.25
CA PHE A 96 8.35 2.68 -6.79
C PHE A 96 9.32 3.76 -6.29
N THR A 97 8.81 4.67 -5.47
CA THR A 97 9.58 5.73 -4.80
C THR A 97 9.35 5.67 -3.30
N ALA A 98 10.13 6.39 -2.52
CA ALA A 98 10.01 6.38 -1.07
C ALA A 98 8.64 6.86 -0.56
N ASN A 99 8.01 7.80 -1.27
CA ASN A 99 6.68 8.37 -0.98
C ASN A 99 6.25 9.33 -2.10
N THR A 100 5.03 9.87 -2.00
CA THR A 100 4.45 10.84 -2.94
C THR A 100 5.35 12.08 -3.16
N THR A 101 5.90 12.65 -2.09
CA THR A 101 6.78 13.84 -2.19
C THR A 101 8.04 13.53 -2.99
N ALA A 102 8.65 12.37 -2.79
CA ALA A 102 9.81 11.93 -3.56
C ALA A 102 9.45 11.69 -5.04
N ALA A 103 8.27 11.14 -5.34
CA ALA A 103 7.79 10.99 -6.71
C ALA A 103 7.60 12.34 -7.42
N ILE A 104 6.94 13.30 -6.76
CA ILE A 104 6.73 14.66 -7.30
C ILE A 104 8.09 15.32 -7.56
N LYS A 105 9.01 15.23 -6.59
CA LYS A 105 10.36 15.77 -6.76
C LYS A 105 11.08 15.15 -7.96
N LEU A 106 11.04 13.83 -8.10
CA LEU A 106 11.66 13.13 -9.21
C LEU A 106 11.15 13.64 -10.56
N VAL A 107 9.84 13.80 -10.72
CA VAL A 107 9.23 14.36 -11.93
C VAL A 107 9.65 15.82 -12.13
N ALA A 108 9.59 16.64 -11.08
CA ALA A 108 9.93 18.06 -11.13
C ALA A 108 11.40 18.31 -11.53
N GLU A 109 12.32 17.45 -11.10
CA GLU A 109 13.75 17.58 -11.42
C GLU A 109 14.13 16.92 -12.76
N SER A 110 13.39 15.91 -13.20
CA SER A 110 13.74 15.11 -14.39
C SER A 110 13.00 15.52 -15.65
N TYR A 111 11.81 16.11 -15.53
CA TYR A 111 11.03 16.52 -16.70
C TYR A 111 11.58 17.83 -17.27
N ALA A 112 11.78 17.87 -18.59
CA ALA A 112 12.34 19.03 -19.28
C ALA A 112 11.26 20.12 -19.49
N PHE A 113 10.90 20.81 -18.41
CA PHE A 113 9.94 21.90 -18.43
C PHE A 113 10.39 23.03 -19.36
N GLY A 114 9.42 23.66 -20.03
CA GLY A 114 9.68 24.81 -20.88
C GLY A 114 8.40 25.53 -21.27
N SER A 115 8.53 26.66 -21.97
CA SER A 115 7.38 27.49 -22.39
C SER A 115 6.35 26.76 -23.26
N ARG A 116 6.73 25.64 -23.89
CA ARG A 116 5.84 24.76 -24.66
C ARG A 116 5.66 23.37 -24.03
N ARG A 117 6.19 23.16 -22.82
CA ARG A 117 6.21 21.88 -22.07
C ARG A 117 5.96 22.19 -20.58
N GLY A 118 4.77 22.73 -20.29
CA GLY A 118 4.34 23.00 -18.92
C GLY A 118 3.75 21.75 -18.25
N PHE A 119 3.67 21.77 -16.92
CA PHE A 119 2.79 20.89 -16.18
C PHE A 119 1.37 21.46 -16.35
N VAL A 120 0.50 20.73 -17.04
CA VAL A 120 -0.90 21.13 -17.25
C VAL A 120 -1.76 20.49 -16.18
#